data_AF-A0A4Y7KC00-F1
#
_entry.id   AF-A0A4Y7KC00-F1
#
_cell.length_a   1.000
_cell.length_b   1.000
_cell.length_c   1.000
_cell.angle_alpha   90.00
_cell.angle_beta   90.00
_cell.angle_gamma   90.00
#
_symmetry.space_group_name_H-M   'P 1'
#
loop_
_entity.id
_entity.type
_entity.pdbx_description
1 polymer ?
#
loop_
_entity_poly.entity_id
_entity_poly.type
_entity_poly.pdbx_seq_one_letter_code
_entity_poly.pdbx_strand_id
1 'polypeptide(L)'
;MEVVHHRYDGEQENPHMKRNVLSLSQSFVNIKSDNETLNATTSRALVEDPLRSQDQLGKRWKIKTSYGDCGLKYRDDETLAYVASRMPAVYSACHRILREVRRRLPGFQPATVLDFGSGTGSALWALREIWPHSLEKINLVEPSKAMQRAAQSLTLGWEKTRTCGDNTII
;
A
#
# COMPACT_ATOMS: atom_id res chain seq x y z
N MET A 1 31.86 9.91 31.32
CA MET A 1 30.90 9.88 30.19
C MET A 1 31.49 8.95 29.14
N GLU A 2 31.08 7.68 29.14
CA GLU A 2 31.38 6.75 28.04
C GLU A 2 30.20 6.75 27.08
N VAL A 3 30.45 7.10 25.83
CA VAL A 3 29.48 7.00 24.75
C VAL A 3 29.54 5.56 24.25
N VAL A 4 28.54 4.76 24.61
CA VAL A 4 28.38 3.40 24.08
C VAL A 4 27.97 3.50 22.61
N HIS A 5 28.94 3.30 21.72
CA HIS A 5 28.68 3.05 20.30
C HIS A 5 28.00 1.67 20.17
N HIS A 6 26.67 1.66 20.09
CA HIS A 6 25.96 0.50 19.54
C HIS A 6 26.32 0.38 18.06
N ARG A 7 27.33 -0.46 17.77
CA ARG A 7 27.55 -0.98 16.42
C ARG A 7 26.31 -1.79 16.05
N TYR A 8 25.63 -1.38 14.98
CA TYR A 8 24.61 -2.21 14.34
C TYR A 8 25.33 -3.43 13.77
N ASP A 9 25.17 -4.58 14.41
CA ASP A 9 25.65 -5.86 13.89
C ASP A 9 25.03 -6.10 12.51
N GLY A 10 25.90 -6.49 11.58
CA GLY A 10 25.65 -6.44 10.14
C GLY A 10 24.38 -7.15 9.68
N GLU A 11 23.79 -6.59 8.62
CA GLU A 11 22.80 -7.26 7.79
C GLU A 11 23.34 -8.64 7.39
N GLN A 12 22.93 -9.69 8.09
CA GLN A 12 23.01 -11.03 7.55
C GLN A 12 22.04 -11.08 6.37
N GLU A 13 22.58 -10.93 5.16
CA GLU A 13 21.81 -11.05 3.93
C GLU A 13 21.13 -12.42 3.88
N ASN A 14 19.84 -12.48 4.16
CA ASN A 14 19.07 -13.71 4.07
C ASN A 14 18.81 -14.04 2.59
N PRO A 15 19.37 -15.12 2.02
CA PRO A 15 19.23 -15.44 0.61
C PRO A 15 17.78 -15.68 0.19
N HIS A 16 16.92 -16.11 1.11
CA HIS A 16 15.48 -16.26 0.86
C HIS A 16 14.80 -14.90 0.65
N MET A 17 15.19 -13.88 1.41
CA MET A 17 14.63 -12.53 1.29
C MET A 17 15.01 -11.89 -0.05
N LYS A 18 16.27 -12.06 -0.49
CA LYS A 18 16.70 -11.63 -1.83
C LYS A 18 15.86 -12.27 -2.92
N ARG A 19 15.63 -13.59 -2.84
CA ARG A 19 14.79 -14.32 -3.80
C ARG A 19 13.35 -13.81 -3.82
N ASN A 20 12.76 -13.54 -2.66
CA ASN A 20 11.39 -13.05 -2.55
C ASN A 20 11.26 -11.63 -3.11
N VAL A 21 12.19 -10.73 -2.82
CA VAL A 21 12.22 -9.37 -3.38
C VAL A 21 12.37 -9.40 -4.90
N LEU A 22 13.24 -10.25 -5.44
CA LEU A 22 13.41 -10.42 -6.88
C LEU A 22 12.16 -10.98 -7.55
N SER A 23 11.57 -12.03 -6.97
CA SER A 23 10.32 -12.62 -7.45
C SER A 23 9.20 -11.59 -7.49
N LEU A 24 9.03 -10.84 -6.40
CA LEU A 24 8.04 -9.78 -6.29
C LEU A 24 8.26 -8.68 -7.34
N SER A 25 9.51 -8.26 -7.53
CA SER A 25 9.88 -7.26 -8.53
C SER A 25 9.54 -7.72 -9.94
N GLN A 26 9.85 -8.98 -10.28
CA GLN A 26 9.53 -9.54 -11.59
C GLN A 26 8.02 -9.61 -11.82
N SER A 27 7.24 -9.99 -10.81
CA SER A 27 5.79 -10.00 -10.92
C SER A 27 5.21 -8.60 -11.16
N PHE A 28 5.75 -7.55 -10.54
CA PHE A 28 5.33 -6.18 -10.82
C PHE A 28 5.60 -5.75 -12.27
N VAL A 29 6.76 -6.15 -12.83
CA VAL A 29 7.10 -5.88 -14.23
C VAL A 29 6.09 -6.54 -15.16
N ASN A 30 5.76 -7.81 -14.90
CA ASN A 30 4.81 -8.56 -15.72
C ASN A 30 3.42 -7.91 -15.69
N ILE A 31 2.91 -7.54 -14.50
CA ILE A 31 1.60 -6.87 -14.38
C ILE A 31 1.56 -5.55 -15.12
N LYS A 32 2.64 -4.77 -15.07
CA LYS A 32 2.70 -3.50 -15.78
C LYS A 32 2.57 -3.73 -17.28
N SER A 33 3.30 -4.71 -17.83
CA SER A 33 3.21 -5.11 -19.23
C SER A 33 1.80 -5.57 -19.60
N ASP A 34 1.18 -6.42 -18.78
CA ASP A 34 -0.18 -6.93 -19.03
C ASP A 34 -1.21 -5.77 -19.05
N ASN A 35 -1.14 -4.85 -18.09
CA ASN A 35 -2.03 -3.70 -18.02
C ASN A 35 -1.89 -2.75 -19.23
N GLU A 36 -0.67 -2.57 -19.74
CA GLU A 36 -0.42 -1.77 -20.95
C GLU A 36 -1.10 -2.39 -22.18
N THR A 37 -0.99 -3.71 -22.35
CA THR A 37 -1.63 -4.43 -23.47
C THR A 37 -3.16 -4.42 -23.37
N LEU A 38 -3.71 -4.56 -22.16
CA LEU A 38 -5.15 -4.54 -21.93
C LEU A 38 -5.72 -3.15 -22.25
N ASN A 39 -5.10 -2.08 -21.76
CA ASN A 39 -5.54 -0.72 -22.05
C ASN A 39 -5.55 -0.45 -23.55
N ALA A 40 -4.51 -0.86 -24.29
CA ALA A 40 -4.46 -0.71 -25.74
C ALA A 40 -5.62 -1.47 -26.44
N THR A 41 -5.92 -2.69 -25.98
CA THR A 41 -6.97 -3.53 -26.54
C THR A 41 -8.37 -3.00 -26.22
N THR A 42 -8.63 -2.58 -24.98
CA THR A 42 -9.90 -1.97 -24.57
C THR A 42 -10.15 -0.66 -25.29
N SER A 43 -9.11 0.18 -25.45
CA SER A 43 -9.21 1.44 -26.20
C SER A 43 -9.63 1.18 -27.64
N ARG A 44 -9.02 0.19 -28.30
CA ARG A 44 -9.35 -0.19 -29.68
C ARG A 44 -10.80 -0.70 -29.80
N ALA A 45 -11.24 -1.57 -28.90
CA ALA A 45 -12.58 -2.13 -28.92
C ALA A 45 -13.68 -1.07 -28.70
N LEU A 46 -13.42 -0.06 -27.86
CA LEU A 46 -14.35 1.07 -27.63
C LEU A 46 -14.47 2.00 -28.85
N VAL A 47 -13.39 2.15 -29.64
CA VAL A 47 -13.40 2.92 -30.89
C VAL A 47 -14.17 2.17 -31.99
N GLU A 48 -14.01 0.85 -32.06
CA GLU A 48 -14.62 0.01 -33.10
C GLU A 48 -16.14 -0.19 -32.90
N ASP A 49 -16.63 -0.25 -31.65
CA ASP A 49 -18.07 -0.34 -31.36
C ASP A 49 -18.44 0.33 -30.02
N PRO A 50 -18.86 1.62 -30.06
CA PRO A 50 -19.18 2.40 -28.85
C PRO A 50 -20.38 1.89 -28.05
N LEU A 51 -21.26 1.07 -28.64
CA LEU A 51 -22.53 0.64 -28.04
C LEU A 51 -22.51 -0.82 -27.57
N ARG A 52 -21.39 -1.52 -27.73
CA ARG A 52 -21.20 -2.93 -27.36
C ARG A 52 -21.25 -3.22 -25.84
N SER A 53 -21.66 -2.26 -25.02
CA SER A 53 -21.43 -2.26 -23.57
C SER A 53 -22.69 -2.03 -22.72
N GLN A 54 -23.85 -2.59 -23.04
CA GLN A 54 -24.96 -2.63 -22.06
C GLN A 54 -25.50 -4.04 -21.75
N ASP A 55 -25.74 -4.90 -22.74
CA ASP A 55 -26.36 -6.20 -22.47
C ASP A 55 -25.45 -7.25 -21.81
N GLN A 56 -24.12 -7.11 -21.90
CA GLN A 56 -23.19 -8.00 -21.19
C GLN A 56 -22.84 -7.54 -19.77
N LEU A 57 -23.30 -6.35 -19.36
CA LEU A 57 -23.09 -5.79 -18.01
C LEU A 57 -23.98 -6.44 -16.94
N GLY A 58 -24.85 -7.40 -17.26
CA GLY A 58 -25.58 -8.20 -16.26
C GLY A 58 -24.68 -9.04 -15.34
N LYS A 59 -23.37 -9.14 -15.65
CA LYS A 59 -22.32 -9.75 -14.81
C LYS A 59 -21.56 -8.72 -13.94
N ARG A 60 -22.08 -7.48 -13.85
CA ARG A 60 -21.43 -6.21 -13.39
C ARG A 60 -20.76 -6.16 -12.02
N TRP A 61 -21.13 -7.03 -11.07
CA TRP A 61 -20.62 -6.92 -9.68
C TRP A 61 -19.59 -7.99 -9.33
N LYS A 62 -19.40 -8.99 -10.19
CA LYS A 62 -18.16 -9.75 -10.12
C LYS A 62 -17.11 -8.85 -10.73
N ILE A 63 -16.33 -8.18 -9.88
CA ILE A 63 -14.98 -7.74 -10.23
C ILE A 63 -14.23 -9.02 -10.62
N LYS A 64 -14.47 -9.54 -11.84
CA LYS A 64 -13.44 -10.19 -12.62
C LYS A 64 -12.56 -9.02 -13.01
N THR A 65 -11.64 -8.76 -12.10
CA THR A 65 -10.56 -7.81 -12.29
C THR A 65 -10.11 -7.90 -13.75
N SER A 66 -10.08 -6.77 -14.46
CA SER A 66 -9.27 -6.61 -15.67
C SER A 66 -7.80 -6.99 -15.41
N TYR A 67 -7.40 -6.88 -14.14
CA TYR A 67 -6.39 -7.66 -13.44
C TYR A 67 -6.75 -9.17 -13.41
N GLY A 68 -7.11 -9.80 -14.53
CA GLY A 68 -7.43 -11.23 -14.57
C GLY A 68 -6.26 -11.99 -13.95
N ASP A 69 -6.50 -12.82 -12.92
CA ASP A 69 -5.50 -13.55 -12.11
C ASP A 69 -4.07 -13.02 -12.34
N CYS A 70 -3.76 -11.80 -11.89
CA CYS A 70 -2.46 -11.17 -12.17
C CYS A 70 -1.28 -11.95 -11.54
N GLY A 71 -1.52 -13.16 -11.05
CA GLY A 71 -0.58 -14.08 -10.43
C GLY A 71 -0.07 -13.59 -9.08
N LEU A 72 -0.15 -12.29 -8.80
CA LEU A 72 0.28 -11.67 -7.57
C LEU A 72 -0.69 -11.97 -6.43
N LYS A 73 -0.49 -13.15 -5.86
CA LYS A 73 -0.93 -13.48 -4.51
C LYS A 73 0.17 -13.07 -3.56
N TYR A 74 -0.01 -11.95 -2.87
CA TYR A 74 0.85 -11.61 -1.73
C TYR A 74 0.57 -12.60 -0.60
N ARG A 75 1.49 -13.53 -0.36
CA ARG A 75 1.52 -14.33 0.86
C ARG A 75 2.43 -13.62 1.86
N ASP A 76 2.65 -14.22 3.02
CA ASP A 76 3.37 -13.56 4.11
C ASP A 76 4.81 -13.18 3.70
N ASP A 77 5.50 -14.05 2.95
CA ASP A 77 6.86 -13.82 2.45
C ASP A 77 6.94 -12.69 1.43
N GLU A 78 6.07 -12.65 0.42
CA GLU A 78 6.03 -11.56 -0.55
C GLU A 78 5.58 -10.25 0.11
N THR A 79 4.70 -10.33 1.10
CA THR A 79 4.28 -9.16 1.89
C THR A 79 5.45 -8.61 2.71
N LEU A 80 6.22 -9.46 3.38
CA LEU A 80 7.41 -9.05 4.12
C LEU A 80 8.45 -8.42 3.19
N ALA A 81 8.69 -9.04 2.02
CA ALA A 81 9.56 -8.47 1.00
C ALA A 81 9.07 -7.09 0.54
N TYR A 82 7.75 -6.91 0.35
CA TYR A 82 7.15 -5.61 0.01
C TYR A 82 7.35 -4.58 1.13
N VAL A 83 7.09 -4.95 2.39
CA VAL A 83 7.30 -4.09 3.56
C VAL A 83 8.76 -3.64 3.63
N ALA A 84 9.71 -4.56 3.48
CA ALA A 84 11.13 -4.23 3.59
C ALA A 84 11.63 -3.37 2.41
N SER A 85 11.23 -3.69 1.18
CA SER A 85 11.84 -3.12 -0.02
C SER A 85 11.05 -1.98 -0.69
N ARG A 86 9.74 -1.85 -0.44
CA ARG A 86 8.88 -0.93 -1.19
C ARG A 86 8.10 0.04 -0.31
N MET A 87 7.57 -0.42 0.81
CA MET A 87 6.77 0.41 1.72
C MET A 87 7.45 1.73 2.12
N PRO A 88 8.76 1.79 2.44
CA PRO A 88 9.42 3.06 2.79
C PRO A 88 9.34 4.11 1.68
N ALA A 89 9.52 3.68 0.43
CA ALA A 89 9.44 4.57 -0.73
C ALA A 89 8.00 5.06 -0.97
N VAL A 90 7.03 4.16 -0.86
CA VAL A 90 5.60 4.49 -1.02
C VAL A 90 5.14 5.46 0.06
N TYR A 91 5.46 5.18 1.33
CA TYR A 91 5.19 6.09 2.44
C TYR A 91 5.83 7.47 2.20
N SER A 92 7.09 7.52 1.78
CA SER A 92 7.80 8.79 1.53
C SER A 92 7.12 9.62 0.43
N ALA A 93 6.69 8.96 -0.66
CA ALA A 93 5.96 9.61 -1.74
C ALA A 93 4.62 10.17 -1.25
N CYS A 94 3.81 9.35 -0.56
CA CYS A 94 2.55 9.78 0.04
C CYS A 94 2.76 10.94 1.01
N HIS A 95 3.74 10.84 1.90
CA HIS A 95 4.05 11.88 2.87
C HIS A 95 4.41 13.20 2.19
N ARG A 96 5.27 13.18 1.15
CA ARG A 96 5.63 14.37 0.37
C ARG A 96 4.42 15.03 -0.29
N ILE A 97 3.54 14.24 -0.88
CA ILE A 97 2.32 14.70 -1.57
C ILE A 97 1.35 15.32 -0.54
N LEU A 98 1.02 14.60 0.52
CA LEU A 98 0.07 15.05 1.54
C LEU A 98 0.57 16.31 2.27
N ARG A 99 1.88 16.41 2.51
CA ARG A 99 2.49 17.64 3.04
C ARG A 99 2.29 18.83 2.12
N GLU A 100 2.42 18.63 0.82
CA GLU A 100 2.17 19.67 -0.18
C GLU A 100 0.70 20.08 -0.20
N VAL A 101 -0.22 19.12 -0.08
CA VAL A 101 -1.66 19.39 0.05
C VAL A 101 -1.94 20.26 1.28
N ARG A 102 -1.45 19.87 2.46
CA ARG A 102 -1.60 20.66 3.69
C ARG A 102 -1.02 22.06 3.55
N ARG A 103 0.13 22.21 2.89
CA ARG A 103 0.77 23.51 2.65
C ARG A 103 -0.07 24.42 1.75
N ARG A 104 -0.66 23.88 0.69
CA ARG A 104 -1.46 24.64 -0.29
C ARG A 104 -2.88 24.91 0.19
N LEU A 105 -3.42 24.04 1.03
CA LEU A 105 -4.77 24.10 1.59
C LEU A 105 -4.70 24.03 3.12
N PRO A 106 -4.25 25.11 3.81
CA PRO A 106 -4.00 25.08 5.25
C PRO A 106 -5.26 24.81 6.10
N GLY A 107 -6.45 25.11 5.56
CA GLY A 107 -7.73 24.81 6.21
C GLY A 107 -8.23 23.38 5.99
N PHE A 108 -7.60 22.60 5.10
CA PHE A 108 -8.04 21.24 4.83
C PHE A 108 -7.67 20.30 5.98
N GLN A 109 -8.70 19.70 6.58
CA GLN A 109 -8.61 18.77 7.70
C GLN A 109 -9.51 17.57 7.39
N PRO A 110 -8.97 16.48 6.81
CA PRO A 110 -9.78 15.32 6.46
C PRO A 110 -10.28 14.64 7.73
N ALA A 111 -11.61 14.51 7.85
CA ALA A 111 -12.26 13.76 8.93
C ALA A 111 -12.46 12.29 8.57
N THR A 112 -12.82 12.01 7.33
CA THR A 112 -13.04 10.65 6.83
C THR A 112 -12.22 10.38 5.58
N VAL A 113 -11.58 9.21 5.52
CA VAL A 113 -10.70 8.81 4.42
C VAL A 113 -11.04 7.40 3.97
N LEU A 114 -11.02 7.17 2.65
CA LEU A 114 -11.06 5.86 2.03
C LEU A 114 -9.73 5.63 1.31
N ASP A 115 -9.05 4.54 1.63
CA ASP A 115 -7.83 4.09 0.95
C ASP A 115 -8.11 2.74 0.28
N PHE A 116 -8.19 2.75 -1.06
CA PHE A 116 -8.51 1.57 -1.86
C PHE A 116 -7.23 0.98 -2.45
N GLY A 117 -6.99 -0.31 -2.19
CA GLY A 117 -5.69 -0.94 -2.45
C GLY A 117 -4.65 -0.55 -1.41
N SER A 118 -5.04 -0.45 -0.15
CA SER A 118 -4.22 0.11 0.92
C SER A 118 -2.93 -0.69 1.20
N GLY A 119 -2.84 -1.95 0.75
CA GLY A 119 -1.68 -2.82 0.94
C GLY A 119 -1.27 -2.90 2.42
N THR A 120 -0.02 -2.56 2.71
CA THR A 120 0.56 -2.53 4.06
C THR A 120 0.19 -1.28 4.88
N GLY A 121 -0.65 -0.38 4.34
CA GLY A 121 -1.08 0.85 5.03
C GLY A 121 -0.09 2.00 4.94
N SER A 122 0.74 2.08 3.90
CA SER A 122 1.76 3.14 3.74
C SER A 122 1.14 4.55 3.71
N ALA A 123 0.00 4.71 3.03
CA ALA A 123 -0.71 5.99 2.96
C ALA A 123 -1.37 6.35 4.29
N LEU A 124 -1.93 5.37 5.02
CA LEU A 124 -2.43 5.57 6.38
C LEU A 124 -1.36 6.16 7.31
N TRP A 125 -0.13 5.65 7.25
CA TRP A 125 0.98 6.17 8.05
C TRP A 125 1.25 7.64 7.74
N ALA A 126 1.37 7.98 6.46
CA ALA A 126 1.58 9.37 6.03
C ALA A 126 0.41 10.29 6.44
N LEU A 127 -0.84 9.83 6.32
CA LEU A 127 -2.03 10.58 6.74
C LEU A 127 -1.99 10.91 8.23
N ARG A 128 -1.69 9.91 9.07
CA ARG A 128 -1.62 10.08 10.54
C ARG A 128 -0.51 11.03 10.99
N GLU A 129 0.56 11.16 10.21
CA GLU A 129 1.63 12.13 10.48
C GLU A 129 1.25 13.55 10.06
N ILE A 130 0.61 13.71 8.88
CA ILE A 130 0.24 15.04 8.38
C ILE A 130 -0.99 15.61 9.10
N TRP A 131 -1.96 14.78 9.48
CA TRP A 131 -3.18 15.19 10.18
C TRP A 131 -3.47 14.32 11.42
N PRO A 132 -2.67 14.45 12.49
CA PRO A 132 -2.77 13.58 13.66
C PRO A 132 -4.07 13.72 14.48
N HIS A 133 -4.81 14.82 14.31
CA HIS A 133 -5.97 15.14 15.16
C HIS A 133 -7.29 15.28 14.41
N SER A 134 -7.30 15.31 13.08
CA SER A 134 -8.55 15.47 12.32
C SER A 134 -9.15 14.13 11.88
N LEU A 135 -8.36 13.06 11.82
CA LEU A 135 -8.79 11.79 11.24
C LEU A 135 -9.70 11.02 12.22
N GLU A 136 -11.01 11.06 11.96
CA GLU A 136 -12.02 10.37 12.76
C GLU A 136 -12.29 8.95 12.26
N LYS A 137 -12.37 8.75 10.93
CA LYS A 137 -12.65 7.44 10.33
C LYS A 137 -11.81 7.18 9.10
N ILE A 138 -11.14 6.03 9.06
CA ILE A 138 -10.36 5.61 7.90
C ILE A 138 -10.81 4.21 7.49
N ASN A 139 -11.30 4.08 6.26
CA ASN A 139 -11.67 2.80 5.67
C ASN A 139 -10.54 2.34 4.76
N LEU A 140 -9.92 1.20 5.11
CA LEU A 140 -8.89 0.56 4.30
C LEU A 140 -9.51 -0.61 3.55
N VAL A 141 -9.36 -0.63 2.22
CA VAL A 141 -9.84 -1.72 1.37
C VAL A 141 -8.64 -2.40 0.74
N GLU A 142 -8.33 -3.61 1.20
CA GLU A 142 -7.21 -4.41 0.68
C GLU A 142 -7.68 -5.86 0.53
N PRO A 143 -7.64 -6.47 -0.67
CA PRO A 143 -8.08 -7.85 -0.85
C PRO A 143 -7.14 -8.91 -0.25
N SER A 144 -5.83 -8.64 -0.13
CA SER A 144 -4.87 -9.61 0.42
C SER A 144 -4.90 -9.66 1.94
N LYS A 145 -5.24 -10.83 2.50
CA LYS A 145 -5.19 -11.07 3.95
C LYS A 145 -3.78 -10.94 4.54
N ALA A 146 -2.73 -11.28 3.79
CA ALA A 146 -1.35 -11.15 4.26
C ALA A 146 -0.96 -9.68 4.40
N MET A 147 -1.29 -8.86 3.39
CA MET A 147 -1.10 -7.41 3.42
C MET A 147 -1.91 -6.76 4.56
N GLN A 148 -3.17 -7.15 4.74
CA GLN A 148 -4.00 -6.68 5.86
C GLN A 148 -3.37 -6.98 7.22
N ARG A 149 -2.88 -8.21 7.43
CA ARG A 149 -2.19 -8.57 8.68
C ARG A 149 -0.94 -7.74 8.90
N ALA A 150 -0.12 -7.58 7.88
CA ALA A 150 1.07 -6.73 7.97
C ALA A 150 0.70 -5.27 8.31
N ALA A 151 -0.33 -4.71 7.65
CA ALA A 151 -0.83 -3.38 7.96
C ALA A 151 -1.29 -3.24 9.41
N GLN A 152 -2.04 -4.24 9.92
CA GLN A 152 -2.48 -4.28 11.32
C GLN A 152 -1.29 -4.38 12.28
N SER A 153 -0.33 -5.28 12.04
CA SER A 153 0.86 -5.46 12.87
C SER A 153 1.72 -4.19 12.92
N LEU A 154 1.93 -3.53 11.77
CA LEU A 154 2.67 -2.27 11.69
C LEU A 154 1.92 -1.16 12.44
N THR A 155 0.60 -1.08 12.28
CA THR A 155 -0.23 -0.06 12.94
C THR A 155 -0.36 -0.26 14.46
N LEU A 156 -0.42 -1.51 14.94
CA LEU A 156 -0.45 -1.83 16.37
C LEU A 156 0.93 -1.66 17.02
N GLY A 157 1.99 -2.03 16.30
CA GLY A 157 3.37 -1.76 16.74
C GLY A 157 3.62 -0.27 16.96
N TRP A 158 3.08 0.57 16.07
CA TRP A 158 3.11 2.02 16.19
C TRP A 158 2.51 2.55 17.50
N GLU A 159 1.32 2.08 17.86
CA GLU A 159 0.63 2.50 19.08
C GLU A 159 1.42 2.10 20.33
N LYS A 160 1.98 0.88 20.35
CA LYS A 160 2.82 0.38 21.44
C LYS A 160 4.13 1.18 21.61
N THR A 161 4.72 1.66 20.52
CA THR A 161 5.93 2.50 20.59
C THR A 161 5.64 3.93 21.04
N ARG A 162 4.45 4.48 20.78
CA ARG A 162 4.05 5.81 21.31
C ARG A 162 3.71 5.74 22.80
N THR A 163 3.03 4.69 23.26
CA THR A 163 2.69 4.54 24.68
C THR A 163 3.87 4.14 25.57
N CYS A 164 4.99 3.69 24.98
CA CYS A 164 6.23 3.48 25.73
C CYS A 164 6.92 4.80 26.15
N GLY A 165 6.46 5.96 25.65
CA GLY A 165 6.93 7.29 26.06
C GLY A 165 5.97 8.07 26.96
N ASP A 166 4.69 7.68 27.01
CA ASP A 166 3.66 8.36 27.78
C ASP A 166 2.99 7.36 28.74
N ASN A 167 3.31 7.48 30.04
CA ASN A 167 2.63 6.77 31.11
C ASN A 167 1.12 7.05 31.04
N THR A 168 0.34 6.15 30.47
CA THR A 168 -1.08 6.00 30.76
C THR A 168 -1.42 4.52 30.68
N ILE A 169 -1.66 3.98 31.87
CA ILE A 169 -2.17 2.64 32.12
C ILE A 169 -3.60 2.54 31.56
N ILE A 170 -3.89 1.44 30.85
CA ILE A 170 -5.27 1.02 30.54
C ILE A 170 -6.05 0.71 31.81
#